data_AF-A0A179VGC4-F1
#
_entry.id   AF-A0A179VGC4-F1
#
_cell.length_a   1.000
_cell.length_b   1.000
_cell.length_c   1.000
_cell.angle_alpha   90.00
_cell.angle_beta   90.00
_cell.angle_gamma   90.00
#
_symmetry.space_group_name_H-M   'P 1'
#
loop_
_entity.id
_entity.type
_entity.pdbx_description
1 polymer ?
#
loop_
_entity_poly.entity_id
_entity_poly.type
_entity_poly.pdbx_seq_one_letter_code
_entity_poly.pdbx_strand_id
1 'polypeptide(L)'
;MDAKRAILEIIAQMPNFFSWTYKETIGHGHYQTRVYSQDDIAGHVATTLLDKLGDKGCQIVSLPPVETDEYGCRTVRVPIIGQGWAYGEIRISDNADQLVIVDIPSRLPVDSAPAVAAALLATHAAAREYRSHWERGD
;
A
#
# COMPACT_ATOMS: atom_id res chain seq x y z
N MET A 1 -11.21 -12.96 -2.15
CA MET A 1 -11.59 -11.60 -1.74
C MET A 1 -11.23 -10.65 -2.87
N ASP A 2 -12.13 -9.77 -3.27
CA ASP A 2 -11.89 -8.82 -4.37
C ASP A 2 -11.56 -7.44 -3.78
N ALA A 3 -10.29 -7.04 -3.88
CA ALA A 3 -9.80 -5.76 -3.37
C ALA A 3 -10.52 -4.57 -4.02
N LYS A 4 -10.85 -4.67 -5.32
CA LYS A 4 -11.60 -3.62 -6.02
C LYS A 4 -13.00 -3.48 -5.42
N ARG A 5 -13.68 -4.60 -5.16
CA ARG A 5 -14.99 -4.58 -4.52
C ARG A 5 -14.94 -3.96 -3.12
N ALA A 6 -13.94 -4.32 -2.31
CA ALA A 6 -13.76 -3.75 -0.98
C ALA A 6 -13.56 -2.22 -1.02
N ILE A 7 -12.71 -1.73 -1.93
CA ILE A 7 -12.48 -0.30 -2.14
C ILE A 7 -13.78 0.41 -2.56
N LEU A 8 -14.52 -0.15 -3.52
CA LEU A 8 -15.79 0.42 -3.98
C LEU A 8 -16.83 0.49 -2.86
N GLU A 9 -16.96 -0.56 -2.06
CA GLU A 9 -17.88 -0.58 -0.91
C GLU A 9 -17.53 0.51 0.11
N ILE A 10 -16.24 0.68 0.43
CA ILE A 10 -15.79 1.71 1.37
C ILE A 10 -16.10 3.12 0.83
N ILE A 11 -15.77 3.39 -0.43
CA ILE A 11 -16.03 4.70 -1.08
C ILE A 11 -17.53 4.99 -1.14
N ALA A 12 -18.35 4.02 -1.51
CA ALA A 12 -19.80 4.18 -1.59
C ALA A 12 -20.46 4.50 -0.23
N GLN A 13 -19.83 4.11 0.88
CA GLN A 13 -20.32 4.35 2.24
C GLN A 13 -19.77 5.65 2.86
N MET A 14 -18.98 6.44 2.14
CA MET A 14 -18.44 7.71 2.64
C MET A 14 -19.54 8.78 2.70
N PRO A 15 -19.85 9.34 3.88
CA PRO A 15 -20.83 10.41 3.99
C PRO A 15 -20.30 11.71 3.38
N ASN A 16 -21.20 12.53 2.81
CA ASN A 16 -20.89 13.87 2.30
C ASN A 16 -19.78 13.90 1.22
N PHE A 17 -19.66 12.85 0.42
CA PHE A 17 -18.52 12.66 -0.48
C PHE A 17 -18.28 13.82 -1.47
N PHE A 18 -19.34 14.40 -2.03
CA PHE A 18 -19.24 15.47 -3.03
C PHE A 18 -19.50 16.87 -2.46
N SER A 19 -20.33 16.97 -1.43
CA SER A 19 -20.68 18.24 -0.80
C SER A 19 -21.17 18.03 0.62
N TRP A 20 -21.02 19.08 1.42
CA TRP A 20 -21.53 19.13 2.78
C TRP A 20 -22.35 20.40 2.97
N THR A 21 -23.60 20.23 3.41
CA THR A 21 -24.50 21.34 3.73
C THR A 21 -24.50 21.55 5.23
N TYR A 22 -24.18 22.77 5.68
CA TYR A 22 -24.21 23.13 7.10
C TYR A 22 -24.93 24.46 7.33
N LYS A 23 -25.34 24.69 8.58
CA LYS A 23 -26.02 25.89 9.02
C LYS A 23 -25.03 26.79 9.75
N GLU A 24 -24.83 28.02 9.26
CA GLU A 24 -23.80 28.93 9.78
C GLU A 24 -24.04 29.44 11.21
N THR A 25 -25.29 29.44 11.70
CA THR A 25 -25.60 29.99 13.03
C THR A 25 -26.77 29.25 13.69
N ILE A 26 -26.72 29.10 15.02
CA ILE A 26 -27.84 28.57 15.81
C ILE A 26 -28.94 29.64 15.88
N GLY A 27 -29.96 29.54 15.02
CA GLY A 27 -31.06 30.51 14.88
C GLY A 27 -31.69 30.51 13.48
N HIS A 28 -32.24 31.64 13.01
CA HIS A 28 -32.62 31.86 11.61
C HIS A 28 -31.37 32.13 10.73
N GLY A 29 -30.50 31.14 10.60
CA GLY A 29 -29.30 31.21 9.74
C GLY A 29 -29.54 30.59 8.36
N HIS A 30 -28.81 31.07 7.35
CA HIS A 30 -28.80 30.50 6.00
C HIS A 30 -28.08 29.14 5.97
N TYR A 31 -28.51 28.26 5.06
CA TYR A 31 -27.80 27.02 4.76
C TYR A 31 -26.72 27.30 3.70
N GLN A 32 -25.49 26.90 3.98
CA GLN A 32 -24.40 26.93 3.00
C GLN A 32 -24.07 25.51 2.55
N THR A 33 -23.88 25.34 1.24
CA THR A 33 -23.36 24.10 0.65
C THR A 33 -21.91 24.31 0.28
N ARG A 34 -21.00 23.60 0.97
CA ARG A 34 -19.60 23.52 0.55
C ARG A 34 -19.45 22.35 -0.41
N VAL A 35 -19.02 22.65 -1.63
CA VAL A 35 -18.60 21.63 -2.60
C VAL A 35 -17.12 21.36 -2.39
N TYR A 36 -16.74 20.09 -2.27
CA TYR A 36 -15.35 19.71 -2.05
C TYR A 36 -14.54 19.80 -3.34
N SER A 37 -13.29 20.26 -3.22
CA SER A 37 -12.33 20.21 -4.33
C SER A 37 -11.87 18.77 -4.58
N GLN A 38 -11.19 18.53 -5.71
CA GLN A 38 -10.59 17.22 -5.98
C GLN A 38 -9.57 16.82 -4.91
N ASP A 39 -8.78 17.77 -4.40
CA ASP A 39 -7.80 17.52 -3.35
C ASP A 39 -8.49 17.16 -2.02
N ASP A 40 -9.59 17.84 -1.68
CA ASP A 40 -10.38 17.52 -0.49
C ASP A 40 -10.95 16.10 -0.57
N ILE A 41 -11.49 15.71 -1.74
CA ILE A 41 -12.03 14.37 -1.98
C ILE A 41 -10.91 13.33 -1.93
N ALA A 42 -9.77 13.58 -2.58
CA ALA A 42 -8.64 12.66 -2.58
C ALA A 42 -8.10 12.41 -1.16
N GLY A 43 -7.98 13.47 -0.36
CA GLY A 43 -7.61 13.37 1.06
C GLY A 43 -8.61 12.54 1.85
N HIS A 44 -9.92 12.80 1.68
CA HIS A 44 -10.97 12.06 2.38
C HIS A 44 -10.99 10.58 2.02
N VAL A 45 -10.81 10.25 0.73
CA VAL A 45 -10.71 8.87 0.23
C VAL A 45 -9.49 8.17 0.84
N ALA A 46 -8.31 8.81 0.77
CA ALA A 46 -7.08 8.22 1.25
C ALA A 46 -7.15 7.89 2.75
N THR A 47 -7.62 8.83 3.58
CA THR A 47 -7.78 8.61 5.03
C THR A 47 -8.77 7.49 5.32
N THR A 48 -9.93 7.48 4.67
CA THR A 48 -10.98 6.49 4.95
C THR A 48 -10.59 5.08 4.49
N LEU A 49 -9.89 4.96 3.36
CA LEU A 49 -9.39 3.67 2.88
C LEU A 49 -8.34 3.09 3.84
N LEU A 50 -7.40 3.91 4.33
CA LEU A 50 -6.39 3.47 5.29
C LEU A 50 -7.01 2.93 6.59
N ASP A 51 -8.10 3.53 7.03
CA ASP A 51 -8.82 3.13 8.25
C ASP A 51 -9.64 1.84 8.04
N LYS A 52 -10.38 1.74 6.94
CA LYS A 52 -11.43 0.71 6.77
C LYS A 52 -11.03 -0.54 5.99
N LEU A 53 -9.89 -0.52 5.29
CA LEU A 53 -9.47 -1.69 4.51
C LEU A 53 -9.12 -2.90 5.40
N GLY A 54 -8.62 -2.65 6.61
CA GLY A 54 -8.34 -3.70 7.60
C GLY A 54 -9.58 -4.52 7.96
N ASP A 55 -10.73 -3.85 8.17
CA ASP A 55 -12.02 -4.50 8.47
C ASP A 55 -12.51 -5.40 7.33
N LYS A 56 -12.04 -5.10 6.11
CA LYS A 56 -12.30 -5.85 4.90
C LYS A 56 -11.20 -6.86 4.61
N GLY A 57 -10.33 -7.21 5.56
CA GLY A 57 -9.26 -8.20 5.40
C GLY A 57 -8.17 -7.81 4.39
N CYS A 58 -8.07 -6.51 4.08
CA CYS A 58 -7.03 -5.98 3.21
C CYS A 58 -5.95 -5.29 4.06
N GLN A 59 -4.69 -5.63 3.83
CA GLN A 59 -3.54 -4.94 4.42
C GLN A 59 -2.88 -4.06 3.36
N ILE A 60 -2.73 -2.76 3.65
CA ILE A 60 -1.88 -1.89 2.83
C ILE A 60 -0.45 -2.01 3.32
N VAL A 61 0.47 -2.28 2.38
CA VAL A 61 1.91 -2.30 2.64
C VAL A 61 2.61 -1.36 1.68
N SER A 62 3.54 -0.57 2.20
CA SER A 62 4.47 0.19 1.36
C SER A 62 5.54 -0.76 0.85
N LEU A 63 5.81 -0.74 -0.46
CA LEU A 63 6.85 -1.56 -1.05
C LEU A 63 8.20 -0.91 -0.80
N PRO A 64 9.13 -1.58 -0.10
CA PRO A 64 10.48 -1.06 0.08
C PRO A 64 11.21 -0.93 -1.27
N PRO A 65 12.20 -0.03 -1.37
CA PRO A 65 13.00 0.08 -2.58
C PRO A 65 13.79 -1.21 -2.84
N VAL A 66 13.92 -1.55 -4.11
CA VAL A 66 14.82 -2.63 -4.57
C VAL A 66 16.13 -1.98 -4.95
N GLU A 67 17.19 -2.29 -4.19
CA GLU A 67 18.53 -1.79 -4.42
C GLU A 67 19.29 -2.77 -5.34
N THR A 68 20.26 -2.28 -6.09
CA THR A 68 21.18 -3.12 -6.87
C THR A 68 22.56 -3.02 -6.24
N ASP A 69 23.15 -4.14 -5.88
CA ASP A 69 24.48 -4.17 -5.29
C ASP A 69 25.59 -4.04 -6.34
N GLU A 70 26.85 -4.01 -5.87
CA GLU A 70 28.04 -3.87 -6.71
C GLU A 70 28.26 -5.04 -7.69
N TYR A 71 27.61 -6.18 -7.46
CA TYR A 71 27.66 -7.36 -8.32
C TYR A 71 26.45 -7.43 -9.27
N GLY A 72 25.57 -6.42 -9.26
CA GLY A 72 24.36 -6.37 -10.08
C GLY A 72 23.18 -7.16 -9.49
N CYS A 73 23.30 -7.69 -8.29
CA CYS A 73 22.22 -8.42 -7.63
C CYS A 73 21.19 -7.43 -7.09
N ARG A 74 19.92 -7.68 -7.40
CA ARG A 74 18.78 -6.86 -6.95
C ARG A 74 18.24 -7.39 -5.65
N THR A 75 18.22 -6.55 -4.62
CA THR A 75 17.97 -6.94 -3.22
C THR A 75 17.03 -5.96 -2.54
N VAL A 76 16.20 -6.49 -1.66
CA VAL A 76 15.49 -5.71 -0.64
C VAL A 76 15.98 -6.14 0.73
N ARG A 77 16.40 -5.17 1.55
CA ARG A 77 16.72 -5.39 2.96
C ARG A 77 15.46 -5.33 3.81
N VAL A 78 15.35 -6.27 4.73
CA VAL A 78 14.21 -6.45 5.62
C VAL A 78 14.65 -6.33 7.07
N PRO A 79 14.20 -5.31 7.81
CA PRO A 79 14.42 -5.26 9.25
C PRO A 79 13.61 -6.37 9.92
N ILE A 80 14.28 -7.25 10.64
CA ILE A 80 13.64 -8.33 11.41
C ILE A 80 13.70 -7.99 12.91
N ILE A 81 12.55 -7.99 13.57
CA ILE A 81 12.45 -7.69 15.00
C ILE A 81 13.22 -8.74 15.80
N GLY A 82 14.04 -8.28 16.74
CA GLY A 82 14.89 -9.17 17.55
C GLY A 82 16.20 -9.60 16.87
N GLN A 83 16.44 -9.19 15.62
CA GLN A 83 17.68 -9.45 14.88
C GLN A 83 18.39 -8.13 14.57
N GLY A 84 18.76 -7.38 15.63
CA GLY A 84 19.35 -6.04 15.47
C GLY A 84 20.76 -6.00 14.86
N TRP A 85 21.41 -7.16 14.71
CA TRP A 85 22.78 -7.27 14.20
C TRP A 85 22.87 -7.55 12.69
N ALA A 86 21.75 -7.84 12.02
CA ALA A 86 21.72 -8.12 10.59
C ALA A 86 20.32 -7.87 9.99
N TYR A 87 20.29 -7.39 8.76
CA TYR A 87 19.05 -7.37 7.97
C TYR A 87 18.83 -8.74 7.35
N GLY A 88 17.57 -9.18 7.30
CA GLY A 88 17.19 -10.22 6.34
C GLY A 88 17.19 -9.63 4.94
N GLU A 89 17.33 -10.45 3.91
CA GLU A 89 17.31 -9.99 2.53
C GLU A 89 16.44 -10.89 1.66
N ILE A 90 15.76 -10.26 0.70
CA ILE A 90 15.12 -10.93 -0.41
C ILE A 90 15.85 -10.49 -1.67
N ARG A 91 16.45 -11.45 -2.39
CA ARG A 91 17.22 -11.18 -3.61
C ARG A 91 16.53 -11.77 -4.82
N ILE A 92 16.69 -11.13 -5.97
CA ILE A 92 16.23 -11.65 -7.26
C ILE A 92 17.39 -12.46 -7.86
N SER A 93 17.12 -13.71 -8.30
CA SER A 93 18.11 -14.52 -9.02
C SER A 93 18.58 -13.82 -10.30
N ASP A 94 19.76 -14.18 -10.81
CA ASP A 94 20.31 -13.59 -12.04
C ASP A 94 19.35 -13.73 -13.24
N ASN A 95 18.59 -14.84 -13.30
CA ASN A 95 17.60 -15.10 -14.34
C ASN A 95 16.22 -14.48 -14.07
N ALA A 96 16.04 -13.80 -12.93
CA ALA A 96 14.78 -13.20 -12.47
C ALA A 96 13.57 -14.16 -12.39
N ASP A 97 13.83 -15.46 -12.26
CA ASP A 97 12.83 -16.53 -12.20
C ASP A 97 12.59 -17.02 -10.76
N GLN A 98 13.50 -16.71 -9.84
CA GLN A 98 13.49 -17.15 -8.46
C GLN A 98 13.82 -15.99 -7.51
N LEU A 99 13.32 -16.10 -6.27
CA LEU A 99 13.70 -15.23 -5.17
C LEU A 99 14.56 -16.04 -4.19
N VAL A 100 15.64 -15.42 -3.73
CA VAL A 100 16.53 -15.99 -2.71
C VAL A 100 16.24 -15.29 -1.39
N ILE A 101 15.98 -16.08 -0.34
CA ILE A 101 15.72 -15.57 1.01
C ILE A 101 17.00 -15.78 1.83
N VAL A 102 17.56 -14.70 2.35
CA VAL A 102 18.83 -14.70 3.09
C VAL A 102 18.58 -14.14 4.49
N ASP A 103 19.09 -14.84 5.51
CA ASP A 103 19.08 -14.39 6.91
C ASP A 103 17.69 -14.02 7.48
N ILE A 104 16.61 -14.56 6.91
CA ILE A 104 15.26 -14.51 7.47
C ILE A 104 15.00 -15.81 8.23
N PRO A 105 14.67 -15.76 9.53
CA PRO A 105 14.49 -16.95 10.34
C PRO A 105 13.25 -17.75 9.91
N SER A 106 13.35 -19.08 9.96
CA SER A 106 12.20 -19.98 9.75
C SER A 106 11.11 -19.80 10.80
N ARG A 107 11.49 -19.30 12.00
CA ARG A 107 10.58 -18.84 13.04
C ARG A 107 10.54 -17.31 13.01
N LEU A 108 9.76 -16.78 12.09
CA LEU A 108 9.58 -15.34 11.90
C LEU A 108 8.67 -14.76 13.00
N PRO A 109 9.09 -13.71 13.74
CA PRO A 109 8.19 -12.98 14.61
C PRO A 109 6.99 -12.43 13.83
N VAL A 110 5.78 -12.55 14.41
CA VAL A 110 4.54 -12.17 13.71
C VAL A 110 4.56 -10.71 13.24
N ASP A 111 5.16 -9.82 14.04
CA ASP A 111 5.27 -8.39 13.74
C ASP A 111 6.27 -8.08 12.61
N SER A 112 7.15 -9.02 12.27
CA SER A 112 8.06 -8.90 11.11
C SER A 112 7.43 -9.40 9.80
N ALA A 113 6.31 -10.13 9.87
CA ALA A 113 5.67 -10.70 8.69
C ALA A 113 5.27 -9.66 7.63
N PRO A 114 4.69 -8.48 7.98
CA PRO A 114 4.36 -7.46 6.99
C PRO A 114 5.58 -6.94 6.23
N ALA A 115 6.72 -6.76 6.91
CA ALA A 115 7.95 -6.28 6.30
C ALA A 115 8.52 -7.32 5.31
N VAL A 116 8.54 -8.60 5.69
CA VAL A 116 8.98 -9.69 4.81
C VAL A 116 8.04 -9.83 3.60
N ALA A 117 6.72 -9.76 3.82
CA ALA A 117 5.74 -9.81 2.73
C ALA A 117 5.91 -8.64 1.75
N ALA A 118 6.10 -7.41 2.25
CA ALA A 118 6.35 -6.25 1.42
C ALA A 118 7.63 -6.40 0.58
N ALA A 119 8.70 -6.97 1.14
CA ALA A 119 9.94 -7.23 0.41
C ALA A 119 9.78 -8.29 -0.69
N LEU A 120 9.04 -9.37 -0.43
CA LEU A 120 8.70 -10.37 -1.45
C LEU A 120 7.88 -9.75 -2.58
N LEU A 121 6.91 -8.89 -2.26
CA LEU A 121 6.10 -8.19 -3.26
C LEU A 121 6.92 -7.17 -4.06
N ALA A 122 7.81 -6.42 -3.40
CA ALA A 122 8.69 -5.45 -4.05
C ALA A 122 9.63 -6.11 -5.05
N THR A 123 10.29 -7.20 -4.63
CA THR A 123 11.17 -7.99 -5.51
C THR A 123 10.40 -8.66 -6.64
N HIS A 124 9.20 -9.18 -6.39
CA HIS A 124 8.32 -9.68 -7.43
C HIS A 124 7.97 -8.61 -8.48
N ALA A 125 7.57 -7.41 -8.03
CA ALA A 125 7.23 -6.31 -8.91
C ALA A 125 8.42 -5.86 -9.77
N ALA A 126 9.61 -5.79 -9.17
CA ALA A 126 10.85 -5.45 -9.89
C ALA A 126 11.32 -6.55 -10.85
N ALA A 127 11.12 -7.82 -10.51
CA ALA A 127 11.46 -8.95 -11.39
C ALA A 127 10.51 -9.04 -12.59
N ARG A 128 9.25 -8.65 -12.40
CA ARG A 128 8.20 -8.76 -13.42
C ARG A 128 7.96 -7.51 -14.24
N GLU A 129 8.74 -6.45 -13.99
CA GLU A 129 8.72 -5.17 -14.70
C GLU A 129 7.32 -4.84 -15.23
N TYR A 130 6.50 -4.27 -14.34
CA TYR A 130 5.11 -3.90 -14.62
C TYR A 130 5.01 -3.16 -15.97
N ARG A 131 4.70 -3.90 -17.05
CA ARG A 131 4.20 -3.32 -18.30
C ARG A 131 2.79 -2.88 -17.99
N SER A 132 2.61 -1.60 -17.72
CA SER A 132 1.27 -1.05 -17.63
C SER A 132 0.55 -1.40 -18.94
N HIS A 133 -0.66 -1.95 -18.85
CA HIS A 133 -1.45 -2.20 -20.07
C HIS A 133 -1.88 -0.88 -20.75
N TRP A 134 -1.70 0.26 -20.09
CA TRP A 134 -1.95 1.60 -20.59
C TRP A 134 -0.83 2.16 -21.50
N GLU A 135 0.35 1.55 -21.50
CA GLU A 135 1.45 1.90 -22.42
C GLU A 135 1.41 1.09 -23.74
N ARG A 136 0.49 0.13 -23.86
CA ARG A 136 0.12 -0.45 -25.16
C ARG A 136 -1.00 0.41 -25.74
N GLY A 137 -0.62 1.43 -26.51
CA GLY A 137 -1.53 1.99 -27.48
C GLY A 137 -1.75 0.97 -28.58
N ASP A 138 -2.86 0.24 -28.52
CA ASP A 138 -3.50 -0.46 -29.63
C ASP A 138 -4.99 -0.04 -29.68
#